data_AF-A0A1G6ASU3-F1
#
_entry.id   AF-A0A1G6ASU3-F1
#
_cell.length_a   1.000
_cell.length_b   1.000
_cell.length_c   1.000
_cell.angle_alpha   90.00
_cell.angle_beta   90.00
_cell.angle_gamma   90.00
#
_symmetry.space_group_name_H-M   'P 1'
#
loop_
_entity.id
_entity.type
_entity.pdbx_description
1 polymer ?
#
loop_
_entity_poly.entity_id
_entity_poly.type
_entity_poly.pdbx_seq_one_letter_code
_entity_poly.pdbx_strand_id
1 'polypeptide(L)'
;MAIELSSRAHLARAKEHAAASDPHRLLYAALELRLSIEARLHDYAERAGEFIRIPDNVWQIKELRKRVSSVFSASEKPLSLRLVNKKDKKKVEIFYVPVSTHVQKIGQRLGDYLHSASLAKLSKPAQFDAFCELVKDGIMEMEFVHTGILRGPPLQRGDGSITLSLEMGHQPEADALVSAVGDEALIEMRVVVTEKTPNGIKIRPA
;
A
#
# COMPACT_ATOMS: atom_id res chain seq x y z
N MET A 1 10.12 -16.17 -18.81
CA MET A 1 10.23 -15.00 -17.92
C MET A 1 8.91 -14.86 -17.20
N ALA A 2 8.87 -14.97 -15.87
CA ALA A 2 7.65 -14.80 -15.09
C ALA A 2 7.38 -13.30 -14.89
N ILE A 3 6.12 -12.88 -14.99
CA ILE A 3 5.71 -11.49 -14.73
C ILE A 3 5.55 -11.32 -13.22
N GLU A 4 6.19 -10.31 -12.64
CA GLU A 4 6.02 -9.97 -11.23
C GLU A 4 4.71 -9.20 -11.01
N LEU A 5 3.84 -9.74 -10.15
CA LEU A 5 2.50 -9.22 -9.85
C LEU A 5 2.41 -8.59 -8.44
N SER A 6 3.56 -8.21 -7.87
CA SER A 6 3.59 -7.50 -6.59
C SER A 6 3.02 -6.10 -6.73
N SER A 7 2.45 -5.58 -5.65
CA SER A 7 1.91 -4.22 -5.63
C SER A 7 2.96 -3.16 -6.03
N ARG A 8 4.23 -3.36 -5.64
CA ARG A 8 5.35 -2.51 -6.05
C ARG A 8 5.67 -2.62 -7.54
N ALA A 9 5.67 -3.83 -8.09
CA ALA A 9 5.92 -4.03 -9.52
C ALA A 9 4.84 -3.35 -10.38
N HIS A 10 3.58 -3.44 -9.96
CA HIS A 10 2.48 -2.69 -10.57
C HIS A 10 2.71 -1.17 -10.49
N LEU A 11 3.09 -0.62 -9.32
CA LEU A 11 3.39 0.81 -9.21
C LEU A 11 4.57 1.23 -10.09
N ALA A 12 5.63 0.41 -10.19
CA ALA A 12 6.78 0.70 -11.03
C ALA A 12 6.37 0.83 -12.50
N ARG A 13 5.56 -0.11 -13.01
CA ARG A 13 5.02 -0.05 -14.38
C ARG A 13 4.08 1.13 -14.58
N ALA A 14 3.24 1.44 -13.59
CA ALA A 14 2.39 2.62 -13.65
C ALA A 14 3.19 3.92 -13.84
N LYS A 15 4.29 4.07 -13.10
CA LYS A 15 5.21 5.22 -13.23
C LYS A 15 5.87 5.28 -14.60
N GLU A 16 6.34 4.14 -15.11
CA GLU A 16 6.93 4.04 -16.44
C GLU A 16 5.93 4.48 -17.52
N HIS A 17 4.69 3.98 -17.45
CA HIS A 17 3.63 4.35 -18.38
C HIS A 17 3.24 5.82 -18.28
N ALA A 18 3.14 6.37 -17.06
CA ALA A 18 2.78 7.78 -16.86
C ALA A 18 3.88 8.76 -17.29
N ALA A 19 5.15 8.34 -17.26
CA ALA A 19 6.28 9.16 -17.71
C ALA A 19 6.44 9.20 -19.24
N ALA A 20 5.74 8.33 -19.98
CA ALA A 20 5.84 8.28 -21.42
C ALA A 20 5.08 9.44 -22.08
N SER A 21 5.62 9.97 -23.19
CA SER A 21 4.98 11.05 -23.97
C SER A 21 3.75 10.62 -24.78
N ASP A 22 3.23 9.41 -24.55
CA ASP A 22 2.09 8.84 -25.26
C ASP A 22 0.84 8.87 -24.36
N PRO A 23 -0.19 9.67 -24.70
CA PRO A 23 -1.45 9.73 -23.96
C PRO A 23 -2.14 8.37 -23.77
N HIS A 24 -1.96 7.42 -24.70
CA HIS A 24 -2.56 6.09 -24.57
C HIS A 24 -1.93 5.28 -23.43
N ARG A 25 -0.65 5.56 -23.10
CA ARG A 25 0.03 4.92 -21.97
C ARG A 25 -0.56 5.31 -20.62
N LEU A 26 -1.25 6.45 -20.50
CA LEU A 26 -1.94 6.81 -19.26
C LEU A 26 -3.07 5.82 -18.89
N LEU A 27 -3.71 5.19 -19.87
CA LEU A 27 -4.70 4.13 -19.58
C LEU A 27 -4.04 2.89 -18.97
N TYR A 28 -2.85 2.51 -19.46
CA TYR A 28 -2.05 1.45 -18.86
C TYR A 28 -1.53 1.84 -17.48
N ALA A 29 -1.12 3.11 -17.29
CA ALA A 29 -0.75 3.61 -15.97
C ALA A 29 -1.90 3.51 -14.97
N ALA A 30 -3.12 3.90 -15.37
CA ALA A 30 -4.31 3.79 -14.55
C ALA A 30 -4.67 2.33 -14.21
N LEU A 31 -4.55 1.42 -15.18
CA LEU A 31 -4.74 -0.01 -14.94
C LEU A 31 -3.72 -0.55 -13.93
N GLU A 32 -2.43 -0.30 -14.14
CA GLU A 32 -1.36 -0.75 -13.26
C GLU A 32 -1.47 -0.15 -11.86
N LEU A 33 -1.84 1.12 -11.70
CA LEU A 33 -2.12 1.71 -10.38
C LEU A 33 -3.25 0.99 -9.67
N ARG A 34 -4.31 0.65 -10.39
CA ARG A 34 -5.46 -0.03 -9.81
C ARG A 34 -5.08 -1.43 -9.34
N LEU A 35 -4.32 -2.16 -10.15
CA LEU A 35 -3.75 -3.46 -9.78
C LEU A 35 -2.78 -3.35 -8.60
N SER A 36 -1.98 -2.28 -8.50
CA SER A 36 -1.12 -2.02 -7.35
C SER A 36 -1.93 -1.88 -6.05
N ILE A 37 -3.03 -1.09 -6.08
CA ILE A 37 -3.95 -0.93 -4.94
C ILE A 37 -4.59 -2.28 -4.54
N GLU A 38 -5.06 -3.03 -5.54
CA GLU A 38 -5.70 -4.33 -5.34
C GLU A 38 -4.72 -5.35 -4.74
N ALA A 39 -3.52 -5.48 -5.31
CA ALA A 39 -2.47 -6.36 -4.81
C ALA A 39 -2.09 -6.02 -3.36
N ARG A 40 -2.00 -4.74 -2.99
CA ARG A 40 -1.69 -4.35 -1.60
C ARG A 40 -2.81 -4.70 -0.63
N LEU A 41 -4.06 -4.51 -1.05
CA LEU A 41 -5.21 -4.92 -0.26
C LEU A 41 -5.27 -6.44 -0.12
N HIS A 42 -4.90 -7.19 -1.16
CA HIS A 42 -4.73 -8.64 -1.09
C HIS A 42 -3.64 -9.04 -0.11
N ASP A 43 -2.46 -8.41 -0.12
CA ASP A 43 -1.41 -8.66 0.87
C ASP A 43 -1.94 -8.51 2.30
N TYR A 44 -2.69 -7.43 2.56
CA TYR A 44 -3.29 -7.16 3.85
C TYR A 44 -4.35 -8.19 4.22
N ALA A 45 -5.15 -8.60 3.24
CA ALA A 45 -6.23 -9.53 3.45
C ALA A 45 -5.71 -10.98 3.62
N GLU A 46 -4.69 -11.41 2.88
CA GLU A 46 -4.01 -12.70 3.05
C GLU A 46 -3.44 -12.83 4.45
N ARG A 47 -2.84 -11.76 4.99
CA ARG A 47 -2.40 -11.75 6.39
C ARG A 47 -3.57 -11.91 7.35
N ALA A 48 -4.70 -11.30 7.03
CA ALA A 48 -5.97 -11.49 7.73
C ALA A 48 -6.56 -12.90 7.52
N GLY A 49 -6.07 -13.65 6.53
CA GLY A 49 -6.53 -14.97 6.10
C GLY A 49 -6.34 -16.08 7.14
N GLU A 50 -5.46 -15.89 8.12
CA GLU A 50 -5.45 -16.70 9.36
C GLU A 50 -6.78 -16.59 10.13
N PHE A 51 -7.60 -15.57 9.85
CA PHE A 51 -8.86 -15.26 10.53
C PHE A 51 -10.09 -15.25 9.60
N ILE A 52 -9.95 -15.05 8.27
CA ILE A 52 -11.09 -15.01 7.31
C ILE A 52 -10.72 -15.60 5.93
N ARG A 53 -11.55 -16.52 5.41
CA ARG A 53 -11.42 -17.00 4.02
C ARG A 53 -11.79 -15.91 2.99
N ILE A 54 -10.86 -15.58 2.10
CA ILE A 54 -11.10 -14.67 0.97
C ILE A 54 -11.44 -15.51 -0.26
N PRO A 55 -12.63 -15.34 -0.86
CA PRO A 55 -12.94 -15.97 -2.14
C PRO A 55 -12.04 -15.41 -3.24
N ASP A 56 -11.60 -16.27 -4.15
CA ASP A 56 -10.74 -15.91 -5.30
C ASP A 56 -11.36 -14.85 -6.23
N ASN A 57 -12.65 -14.55 -6.06
CA ASN A 57 -13.45 -13.70 -6.93
C ASN A 57 -13.61 -12.25 -6.40
N VAL A 58 -12.93 -11.88 -5.30
CA VAL A 58 -13.08 -10.53 -4.71
C VAL A 58 -12.03 -9.58 -5.29
N TRP A 59 -12.27 -9.09 -6.52
CA TRP A 59 -11.46 -8.05 -7.17
C TRP A 59 -11.92 -6.63 -6.80
N GLN A 60 -13.03 -6.49 -6.09
CA GLN A 60 -13.57 -5.18 -5.73
C GLN A 60 -12.81 -4.59 -4.55
N ILE A 61 -12.04 -3.52 -4.80
CA ILE A 61 -11.29 -2.72 -3.80
C ILE A 61 -12.11 -2.46 -2.52
N LYS A 62 -13.39 -2.10 -2.67
CA LYS A 62 -14.29 -1.81 -1.54
C LYS A 62 -14.53 -3.04 -0.64
N GLU A 63 -14.75 -4.20 -1.24
CA GLU A 63 -15.01 -5.44 -0.51
C GLU A 63 -13.74 -5.99 0.14
N LEU A 64 -12.59 -5.89 -0.54
CA LEU A 64 -11.29 -6.22 0.04
C LEU A 64 -11.01 -5.39 1.30
N ARG A 65 -11.22 -4.08 1.23
CA ARG A 65 -11.01 -3.21 2.38
C ARG A 65 -11.96 -3.53 3.53
N LYS A 66 -13.26 -3.77 3.25
CA LYS A 66 -14.23 -4.14 4.30
C LYS A 66 -13.75 -5.36 5.09
N ARG A 67 -13.15 -6.34 4.41
CA ARG A 67 -12.57 -7.54 5.05
C ARG A 67 -11.34 -7.19 5.89
N VAL A 68 -10.39 -6.44 5.35
CA VAL A 68 -9.21 -5.96 6.10
C VAL A 68 -9.64 -5.20 7.35
N SER A 69 -10.59 -4.27 7.24
CA SER A 69 -11.11 -3.50 8.37
C SER A 69 -11.82 -4.36 9.42
N SER A 70 -12.51 -5.44 9.01
CA SER A 70 -13.22 -6.34 9.93
C SER A 70 -12.29 -7.14 10.84
N VAL A 71 -11.06 -7.43 10.39
CA VAL A 71 -10.08 -8.19 11.19
C VAL A 71 -9.24 -7.28 12.06
N PHE A 72 -8.83 -6.12 11.52
CA PHE A 72 -7.78 -5.33 12.14
C PHE A 72 -8.27 -4.10 12.91
N SER A 73 -9.59 -3.85 12.98
CA SER A 73 -10.12 -2.54 13.40
C SER A 73 -9.36 -1.40 12.71
N ALA A 74 -9.09 -1.59 11.41
CA ALA A 74 -7.98 -0.99 10.71
C ALA A 74 -7.98 0.54 10.86
N SER A 75 -6.93 1.04 11.53
CA SER A 75 -6.60 2.45 11.58
C SER A 75 -6.45 3.00 10.15
N GLU A 76 -7.13 4.10 9.83
CA GLU A 76 -6.86 4.89 8.61
C GLU A 76 -5.50 5.61 8.68
N LYS A 77 -4.86 5.61 9.86
CA LYS A 77 -3.59 6.26 10.10
C LYS A 77 -2.44 5.25 10.00
N PRO A 78 -1.28 5.67 9.49
CA PRO A 78 -0.07 4.87 9.55
C PRO A 78 0.33 4.56 10.99
N LEU A 79 0.94 3.40 11.18
CA LEU A 79 1.55 2.97 12.43
C LEU A 79 3.06 2.88 12.24
N SER A 80 3.79 3.35 13.24
CA SER A 80 5.23 3.16 13.35
C SER A 80 5.51 2.13 14.44
N LEU A 81 6.36 1.18 14.13
CA LEU A 81 6.92 0.26 15.10
C LEU A 81 8.42 0.43 15.10
N ARG A 82 8.97 0.62 16.29
CA ARG A 82 10.41 0.57 16.50
C ARG A 82 10.78 -0.78 17.09
N LEU A 83 11.50 -1.56 16.31
CA LEU A 83 12.07 -2.83 16.76
C LEU A 83 13.43 -2.54 17.37
N VAL A 84 13.66 -3.08 18.57
CA VAL A 84 14.94 -2.96 19.28
C VAL A 84 15.50 -4.36 19.51
N ASN A 85 16.68 -4.62 18.96
CA ASN A 85 17.41 -5.85 19.22
C ASN A 85 17.91 -5.83 20.68
N LYS A 86 17.54 -6.85 21.46
CA LYS A 86 17.93 -6.91 22.88
C LYS A 86 19.44 -7.01 23.09
N LYS A 87 20.16 -7.65 22.16
CA LYS A 87 21.60 -7.97 22.27
C LYS A 87 22.47 -6.75 22.02
N ASP A 88 22.32 -6.10 20.87
CA ASP A 88 23.19 -5.00 20.43
C ASP A 88 22.52 -3.61 20.53
N LYS A 89 21.27 -3.55 21.00
CA LYS A 89 20.46 -2.34 21.13
C LYS A 89 20.24 -1.58 19.82
N LYS A 90 20.52 -2.18 18.66
CA LYS A 90 20.19 -1.59 17.37
C LYS A 90 18.68 -1.44 17.23
N LYS A 91 18.30 -0.35 16.56
CA LYS A 91 16.91 0.05 16.40
C LYS A 91 16.61 0.20 14.92
N VAL A 92 15.44 -0.25 14.49
CA VAL A 92 14.88 0.10 13.19
C VAL A 92 13.43 0.50 13.36
N GLU A 93 13.00 1.45 12.54
CA GLU A 93 11.62 1.88 12.47
C GLU A 93 10.99 1.27 11.22
N ILE A 94 9.87 0.58 11.40
CA ILE A 94 9.10 -0.05 10.34
C ILE A 94 7.67 0.49 10.38
N PHE A 95 7.04 0.56 9.22
CA PHE A 95 5.73 1.20 9.10
C PHE A 95 4.68 0.25 8.54
N TYR A 96 3.47 0.36 9.10
CA TYR A 96 2.25 -0.08 8.45
C TYR A 96 1.54 1.15 7.89
N VAL A 97 1.31 1.18 6.58
CA VAL A 97 0.60 2.28 5.93
C VAL A 97 -0.68 1.72 5.30
N PRO A 98 -1.87 2.08 5.82
CA PRO A 98 -3.11 1.54 5.28
C PRO A 98 -3.38 2.05 3.87
N VAL A 99 -4.06 1.25 3.05
CA VAL A 99 -4.68 1.73 1.81
C VAL A 99 -5.91 2.54 2.21
N SER A 100 -5.74 3.86 2.36
CA SER A 100 -6.76 4.74 2.93
C SER A 100 -8.02 4.82 2.06
N THR A 101 -9.09 5.37 2.63
CA THR A 101 -10.33 5.68 1.88
C THR A 101 -10.06 6.52 0.64
N HIS A 102 -9.10 7.45 0.72
CA HIS A 102 -8.76 8.31 -0.39
C HIS A 102 -8.13 7.51 -1.54
N VAL A 103 -7.14 6.66 -1.24
CA VAL A 103 -6.51 5.78 -2.24
C VAL A 103 -7.54 4.87 -2.93
N GLN A 104 -8.50 4.35 -2.17
CA GLN A 104 -9.57 3.53 -2.74
C GLN A 104 -10.48 4.32 -3.69
N LYS A 105 -10.82 5.57 -3.34
CA LYS A 105 -11.60 6.44 -4.22
C LYS A 105 -10.82 6.76 -5.50
N ILE A 106 -9.50 6.94 -5.42
CA ILE A 106 -8.65 7.06 -6.60
C ILE A 106 -8.77 5.80 -7.46
N GLY A 107 -8.53 4.61 -6.88
CA GLY A 107 -8.63 3.33 -7.61
C GLY A 107 -10.00 3.11 -8.28
N GLN A 108 -11.10 3.47 -7.61
CA GLN A 108 -12.45 3.43 -8.17
C GLN A 108 -12.61 4.39 -9.35
N ARG A 109 -12.22 5.66 -9.19
CA ARG A 109 -12.30 6.67 -10.26
C ARG A 109 -11.42 6.32 -11.46
N LEU A 110 -10.23 5.75 -11.23
CA LEU A 110 -9.39 5.22 -12.31
C LEU A 110 -10.12 4.12 -13.08
N GLY A 111 -10.79 3.21 -12.36
CA GLY A 111 -11.67 2.20 -12.95
C GLY A 111 -12.78 2.79 -13.82
N ASP A 112 -13.41 3.88 -13.38
CA ASP A 112 -14.45 4.57 -14.16
C ASP A 112 -13.95 5.06 -15.53
N TYR A 113 -12.69 5.49 -15.62
CA TYR A 113 -12.06 5.92 -16.87
C TYR A 113 -11.66 4.77 -17.80
N LEU A 114 -11.47 3.56 -17.25
CA LEU A 114 -11.11 2.36 -18.03
C LEU A 114 -12.32 1.71 -18.72
N HIS A 115 -13.54 2.12 -18.38
CA HIS A 115 -14.74 1.65 -19.08
C HIS A 115 -14.89 2.31 -20.45
N SER A 116 -15.27 1.53 -21.47
CA SER A 116 -15.41 1.98 -22.85
C SER A 116 -16.30 3.22 -23.02
N ALA A 117 -17.39 3.31 -22.25
CA ALA A 117 -18.30 4.47 -22.24
C ALA A 117 -17.65 5.77 -21.75
N SER A 118 -16.58 5.68 -20.95
CA SER A 118 -15.83 6.84 -20.44
C SER A 118 -14.69 7.28 -21.34
N LEU A 119 -14.25 6.45 -22.30
CA LEU A 119 -13.18 6.83 -23.24
C LEU A 119 -13.60 8.02 -24.11
N ALA A 120 -14.88 8.14 -24.45
CA ALA A 120 -15.43 9.32 -25.13
C ALA A 120 -15.34 10.61 -24.29
N LYS A 121 -15.17 10.52 -22.96
CA LYS A 121 -14.95 11.69 -22.11
C LYS A 121 -13.51 12.17 -22.19
N LEU A 122 -12.55 11.26 -22.40
CA LEU A 122 -11.12 11.59 -22.48
C LEU A 122 -10.74 12.35 -23.76
N SER A 123 -11.63 12.44 -24.75
CA SER A 123 -11.46 13.35 -25.89
C SER A 123 -11.68 14.82 -25.51
N LYS A 124 -12.26 15.11 -24.34
CA LYS A 124 -12.45 16.47 -23.83
C LYS A 124 -11.22 16.89 -23.02
N PRO A 125 -10.54 18.00 -23.36
CA PRO A 125 -9.29 18.41 -22.69
C PRO A 125 -9.39 18.46 -21.16
N ALA A 126 -10.43 19.10 -20.62
CA ALA A 126 -10.61 19.20 -19.17
C ALA A 126 -10.78 17.85 -18.46
N GLN A 127 -11.37 16.86 -19.13
CA GLN A 127 -11.52 15.51 -18.56
C GLN A 127 -10.22 14.72 -18.66
N PHE A 128 -9.47 14.91 -19.75
CA PHE A 128 -8.14 14.35 -19.90
C PHE A 128 -7.17 14.90 -18.85
N ASP A 129 -7.16 16.21 -18.64
CA ASP A 129 -6.35 16.84 -17.59
C ASP A 129 -6.72 16.32 -16.19
N ALA A 130 -8.02 16.21 -15.90
CA ALA A 130 -8.48 15.64 -14.64
C ALA A 130 -8.08 14.16 -14.47
N PHE A 131 -7.99 13.40 -15.56
CA PHE A 131 -7.49 12.02 -15.56
C PHE A 131 -5.97 11.96 -15.32
N CYS A 132 -5.20 12.84 -15.98
CA CYS A 132 -3.76 12.98 -15.76
C CYS A 132 -3.44 13.28 -14.28
N GLU A 133 -4.13 14.26 -13.69
CA GLU A 133 -3.95 14.60 -12.27
C GLU A 133 -4.36 13.45 -11.35
N LEU A 134 -5.44 12.73 -11.67
CA LEU A 134 -5.85 11.55 -10.90
C LEU A 134 -4.80 10.43 -10.93
N VAL A 135 -4.14 10.19 -12.08
CA VAL A 135 -3.05 9.22 -12.20
C VAL A 135 -1.84 9.66 -11.37
N LYS A 136 -1.45 10.93 -11.45
CA LYS A 136 -0.34 11.48 -10.64
C LYS A 136 -0.62 11.36 -9.15
N ASP A 137 -1.82 11.76 -8.71
CA ASP A 137 -2.27 11.61 -7.32
C ASP A 137 -2.21 10.15 -6.89
N GLY A 138 -2.68 9.23 -7.73
CA GLY A 138 -2.62 7.79 -7.45
C GLY A 138 -1.20 7.26 -7.29
N ILE A 139 -0.26 7.70 -8.13
CA ILE A 139 1.17 7.35 -8.00
C ILE A 139 1.71 7.85 -6.65
N MET A 140 1.53 9.13 -6.33
CA MET A 140 2.07 9.72 -5.10
C MET A 140 1.51 9.03 -3.84
N GLU A 141 0.21 8.74 -3.82
CA GLU A 141 -0.42 8.04 -2.71
C GLU A 141 0.08 6.59 -2.58
N MET A 142 0.27 5.87 -3.69
CA MET A 142 0.79 4.50 -3.63
C MET A 142 2.28 4.46 -3.28
N GLU A 143 3.09 5.44 -3.71
CA GLU A 143 4.47 5.59 -3.23
C GLU A 143 4.51 5.72 -1.71
N PHE A 144 3.58 6.50 -1.14
CA PHE A 144 3.44 6.61 0.30
C PHE A 144 2.97 5.31 0.97
N VAL A 145 1.99 4.61 0.42
CA VAL A 145 1.58 3.27 0.93
C VAL A 145 2.79 2.32 0.96
N HIS A 146 3.66 2.39 -0.04
CA HIS A 146 4.84 1.56 -0.15
C HIS A 146 6.04 1.98 0.69
N THR A 147 5.98 3.10 1.44
CA THR A 147 6.96 3.35 2.51
C THR A 147 6.76 2.38 3.68
N GLY A 148 5.55 1.81 3.80
CA GLY A 148 5.24 0.73 4.74
C GLY A 148 5.71 -0.61 4.22
N ILE A 149 6.51 -1.33 5.02
CA ILE A 149 6.90 -2.72 4.74
C ILE A 149 6.05 -3.75 5.48
N LEU A 150 5.20 -3.31 6.42
CA LEU A 150 4.29 -4.23 7.10
C LEU A 150 3.12 -4.61 6.19
N ARG A 151 2.88 -5.93 6.04
CA ARG A 151 1.75 -6.53 5.31
C ARG A 151 0.44 -6.53 6.12
N GLY A 152 0.38 -5.74 7.18
CA GLY A 152 -0.78 -5.64 8.07
C GLY A 152 -0.38 -4.97 9.38
N PRO A 153 -1.35 -4.49 10.18
CA PRO A 153 -1.03 -3.96 11.50
C PRO A 153 -0.54 -5.10 12.42
N PRO A 154 0.17 -4.75 13.50
CA PRO A 154 0.62 -5.72 14.49
C PRO A 154 -0.55 -6.48 15.10
N LEU A 155 -0.44 -7.80 15.17
CA LEU A 155 -1.46 -8.66 15.77
C LEU A 155 -1.00 -9.20 17.10
N GLN A 156 -1.72 -8.86 18.17
CA GLN A 156 -1.51 -9.47 19.48
C GLN A 156 -2.24 -10.82 19.54
N ARG A 157 -1.52 -11.87 19.93
CA ARG A 157 -2.07 -13.20 20.17
C ARG A 157 -2.51 -13.33 21.64
N GLY A 158 -3.34 -14.34 21.92
CA GLY A 158 -3.86 -14.59 23.27
C GLY A 158 -2.80 -14.95 24.31
N ASP A 159 -1.60 -15.35 23.89
CA ASP A 159 -0.42 -15.60 24.74
C ASP A 159 0.40 -14.33 25.05
N GLY A 160 -0.05 -13.16 24.55
CA GLY A 160 0.64 -11.89 24.71
C GLY A 160 1.73 -11.62 23.66
N SER A 161 2.04 -12.57 22.77
CA SER A 161 2.99 -12.36 21.68
C SER A 161 2.42 -11.43 20.60
N ILE A 162 3.29 -10.72 19.89
CA ILE A 162 2.92 -9.85 18.76
C ILE A 162 3.48 -10.46 17.49
N THR A 163 2.62 -10.76 16.52
CA THR A 163 3.05 -11.23 15.19
C THR A 163 3.12 -10.06 14.22
N LEU A 164 4.27 -9.93 13.56
CA LEU A 164 4.51 -8.98 12.48
C LEU A 164 4.68 -9.76 11.16
N SER A 165 4.18 -9.21 10.07
CA SER A 165 4.40 -9.75 8.73
C SER A 165 4.99 -8.66 7.86
N LEU A 166 6.15 -8.93 7.28
CA LEU A 166 6.95 -7.94 6.55
C LEU A 166 7.12 -8.37 5.09
N GLU A 167 7.19 -7.38 4.23
CA GLU A 167 7.62 -7.47 2.85
C GLU A 167 9.15 -7.32 2.81
N MET A 168 9.87 -8.43 2.59
CA MET A 168 11.35 -8.45 2.60
C MET A 168 11.93 -8.05 1.23
N GLY A 169 13.16 -7.52 1.22
CA GLY A 169 13.91 -7.24 -0.01
C GLY A 169 13.78 -5.80 -0.51
N HIS A 170 13.09 -4.94 0.24
CA HIS A 170 12.87 -3.54 -0.13
C HIS A 170 13.48 -2.52 0.85
N GLN A 171 13.88 -2.95 2.05
CA GLN A 171 14.54 -2.10 3.04
C GLN A 171 15.71 -2.88 3.68
N PRO A 172 16.92 -2.85 3.09
CA PRO A 172 18.03 -3.71 3.53
C PRO A 172 18.38 -3.60 5.02
N GLU A 173 18.27 -2.39 5.60
CA GLU A 173 18.52 -2.18 7.02
C GLU A 173 17.45 -2.83 7.91
N ALA A 174 16.18 -2.71 7.52
CA ALA A 174 15.07 -3.38 8.22
C ALA A 174 15.15 -4.89 8.03
N ASP A 175 15.43 -5.36 6.81
CA ASP A 175 15.57 -6.78 6.49
C ASP A 175 16.70 -7.43 7.30
N ALA A 176 17.85 -6.76 7.38
CA ALA A 176 19.00 -7.21 8.15
C ALA A 176 18.69 -7.25 9.66
N LEU A 177 18.03 -6.22 10.20
CA LEU A 177 17.69 -6.21 11.62
C LEU A 177 16.61 -7.23 11.96
N VAL A 178 15.57 -7.37 11.14
CA VAL A 178 14.52 -8.39 11.32
C VAL A 178 15.14 -9.79 11.30
N SER A 179 16.07 -10.04 10.38
CA SER A 179 16.82 -11.30 10.31
C SER A 179 17.70 -11.52 11.54
N ALA A 180 18.29 -10.46 12.09
CA ALA A 180 19.19 -10.52 13.25
C ALA A 180 18.46 -10.60 14.61
N VAL A 181 17.22 -10.12 14.68
CA VAL A 181 16.38 -10.12 15.89
C VAL A 181 15.82 -11.52 16.19
N GLY A 182 15.57 -12.34 15.16
CA GLY A 182 15.02 -13.69 15.33
C GLY A 182 13.65 -13.66 16.03
N ASP A 183 13.41 -14.58 16.96
CA ASP A 183 12.13 -14.70 17.68
C ASP A 183 11.97 -13.71 18.86
N GLU A 184 12.99 -12.91 19.21
CA GLU A 184 12.96 -12.06 20.40
C GLU A 184 13.32 -10.59 20.13
N ALA A 185 12.28 -9.75 20.04
CA ALA A 185 12.40 -8.30 19.92
C ALA A 185 11.76 -7.58 21.11
N LEU A 186 12.27 -6.39 21.46
CA LEU A 186 11.45 -5.39 22.13
C LEU A 186 10.76 -4.52 21.06
N ILE A 187 9.45 -4.35 21.18
CA ILE A 187 8.64 -3.58 20.22
C ILE A 187 8.10 -2.35 20.93
N GLU A 188 8.50 -1.17 20.46
CA GLU A 188 7.85 0.09 20.80
C GLU A 188 6.89 0.45 19.66
N MET A 189 5.59 0.61 19.95
CA MET A 189 4.59 0.97 18.94
C MET A 189 4.13 2.42 19.14
N ARG A 190 4.03 3.19 18.05
CA ARG A 190 3.50 4.56 18.04
C ARG A 190 2.53 4.76 16.87
N VAL A 191 1.47 5.54 17.12
CA VAL A 191 0.61 6.04 16.05
C VAL A 191 1.30 7.25 15.42
N VAL A 192 1.37 7.29 14.09
CA VAL A 192 2.02 8.38 13.37
C VAL A 192 0.96 9.40 12.94
N VAL A 193 1.29 10.68 13.06
CA VAL A 193 0.55 11.76 12.38
C VAL A 193 1.33 12.14 11.13
N THR A 194 0.68 12.03 9.97
CA THR A 194 1.28 12.42 8.69
C THR A 194 0.87 13.83 8.31
N GLU A 195 1.83 14.60 7.79
CA GLU A 195 1.59 15.90 7.16
C GLU A 195 1.86 15.77 5.65
N LYS A 196 0.86 16.13 4.83
CA LYS A 196 1.06 16.30 3.38
C LYS A 196 1.87 17.58 3.14
N THR A 197 2.98 17.46 2.44
CA THR A 197 3.77 18.62 1.98
C THR A 197 3.77 18.69 0.44
N PRO A 198 4.05 19.86 -0.17
CA PRO A 198 4.17 19.99 -1.62
C PRO A 198 5.20 19.05 -2.26
N ASN A 199 6.18 18.58 -1.48
CA ASN A 199 7.26 17.68 -1.94
C ASN A 199 7.04 16.21 -1.52
N GLY A 200 5.81 15.82 -1.20
CA GLY A 200 5.45 14.46 -0.78
C GLY A 200 4.95 14.37 0.67
N ILE A 201 4.74 13.14 1.16
CA ILE A 201 4.20 12.89 2.49
C ILE A 201 5.35 12.73 3.48
N LYS A 202 5.39 13.57 4.52
CA LYS A 202 6.35 13.43 5.63
C LYS A 202 5.67 12.73 6.81
N ILE A 203 6.29 11.65 7.26
CA ILE A 203 5.94 10.92 8.47
C ILE A 203 6.65 11.63 9.64
N ARG A 204 5.89 12.09 10.64
CA ARG A 204 6.45 12.53 11.93
C ARG A 204 5.91 11.62 13.04
N PRO A 205 6.77 11.10 13.92
CA PRO A 205 6.29 10.41 15.11
C PRO A 205 5.48 11.40 15.97
N ALA A 206 4.34 10.95 16.47
CA ALA A 206 3.59 11.66 17.50
C ALA A 206 4.35 11.68 18.84
#